data_AF-A0A978STG1-F1
#
_entry.id   AF-A0A978STG1-F1
#
_cell.length_a   1.000
_cell.length_b   1.000
_cell.length_c   1.000
_cell.angle_alpha   90.00
_cell.angle_beta   90.00
_cell.angle_gamma   90.00
#
_symmetry.space_group_name_H-M   'P 1'
#
loop_
_entity.id
_entity.type
_entity.pdbx_description
1 polymer ?
#
loop_
_entity_poly.entity_id
_entity_poly.type
_entity_poly.pdbx_seq_one_letter_code
_entity_poly.pdbx_strand_id
1 'polypeptide(L)' 'MREDISEQLRFFYRISYEFRLLLNAILLSVELLERQGSECNDKIRSESLQCIRESARQMNQLFKEILATLSVE' A
#
# COMPACT_ATOMS: atom_id res chain seq x y z
N MET A 1 -26.39 -15.72 -7.54
CA MET A 1 -25.65 -15.41 -8.80
C MET A 1 -25.41 -13.91 -9.02
N ARG A 2 -26.39 -12.99 -8.88
CA ARG A 2 -26.12 -11.53 -8.95
C ARG A 2 -25.43 -10.97 -7.69
N GLU A 3 -25.69 -11.55 -6.53
CA GLU A 3 -25.10 -11.12 -5.26
C GLU A 3 -23.57 -11.34 -5.23
N ASP A 4 -23.08 -12.50 -5.70
CA ASP A 4 -21.65 -12.82 -5.84
C ASP A 4 -20.86 -11.77 -6.62
N ILE A 5 -21.37 -11.37 -7.80
CA ILE A 5 -20.69 -10.39 -8.66
C ILE A 5 -20.55 -9.04 -7.94
N SER A 6 -21.56 -8.66 -7.14
CA SER A 6 -21.52 -7.42 -6.37
C SER A 6 -20.50 -7.46 -5.22
N GLU A 7 -20.26 -8.64 -4.65
CA GLU A 7 -19.30 -8.83 -3.56
C GLU A 7 -17.87 -8.87 -4.10
N GLN A 8 -17.63 -9.59 -5.20
CA GLN A 8 -16.36 -9.57 -5.90
C GLN A 8 -15.98 -8.15 -6.35
N LEU A 9 -16.91 -7.39 -6.95
CA LEU A 9 -16.65 -6.00 -7.35
C LEU A 9 -16.32 -5.09 -6.15
N ARG A 10 -17.05 -5.24 -5.04
CA ARG A 10 -16.77 -4.50 -3.79
C ARG A 10 -15.40 -4.86 -3.23
N PHE A 11 -15.02 -6.14 -3.27
CA PHE A 11 -13.71 -6.61 -2.87
C PHE A 11 -12.59 -5.97 -3.71
N PHE A 12 -12.68 -6.05 -5.04
CA PHE A 12 -11.67 -5.45 -5.93
C PHE A 12 -11.56 -3.93 -5.77
N TYR A 13 -12.70 -3.25 -5.54
CA TYR A 13 -12.69 -1.81 -5.28
C TYR A 13 -11.95 -1.46 -3.98
N ARG A 14 -12.23 -2.20 -2.90
CA ARG A 14 -11.56 -2.02 -1.60
C ARG A 14 -10.05 -2.25 -1.73
N ILE A 15 -9.66 -3.36 -2.33
CA ILE A 15 -8.25 -3.70 -2.56
C ILE A 15 -7.56 -2.62 -3.39
N SER A 16 -8.19 -2.16 -4.47
CA SER A 16 -7.62 -1.12 -5.33
C SER A 16 -7.43 0.19 -4.58
N TYR A 17 -8.38 0.55 -3.70
CA TYR A 17 -8.28 1.74 -2.88
C TYR A 17 -7.13 1.63 -1.87
N GLU A 18 -7.07 0.53 -1.12
CA GLU A 18 -6.03 0.29 -0.12
C GLU A 18 -4.63 0.24 -0.76
N PHE A 19 -4.48 -0.42 -1.91
CA PHE A 19 -3.22 -0.47 -2.64
C PHE A 19 -2.75 0.92 -3.07
N ARG A 20 -3.65 1.76 -3.62
CA ARG A 20 -3.31 3.14 -4.02
C ARG A 20 -2.92 4.00 -2.83
N LEU A 21 -3.61 3.84 -1.70
CA LEU A 21 -3.29 4.57 -0.47
C LEU A 21 -1.86 4.29 -0.01
N LEU A 22 -1.47 3.01 0.04
CA LEU A 22 -0.13 2.60 0.44
C LEU A 22 0.94 3.04 -0.55
N LEU A 23 0.67 2.94 -1.85
CA LEU A 23 1.57 3.42 -2.88
C LEU A 23 1.80 4.93 -2.76
N ASN A 24 0.74 5.71 -2.54
CA ASN A 24 0.86 7.16 -2.34
C ASN A 24 1.69 7.48 -1.10
N ALA A 25 1.54 6.74 -0.01
CA ALA A 25 2.35 6.92 1.20
C ALA A 25 3.85 6.68 0.92
N ILE A 26 4.18 5.66 0.14
CA ILE A 26 5.55 5.38 -0.31
C ILE A 26 6.07 6.54 -1.16
N LEU A 27 5.33 6.95 -2.20
CA LEU A 27 5.77 7.98 -3.13
C LEU A 27 6.00 9.32 -2.44
N LEU A 28 5.10 9.73 -1.54
CA LEU A 28 5.27 10.96 -0.75
C LEU A 28 6.47 10.87 0.19
N SER A 29 6.71 9.71 0.80
CA SER A 29 7.86 9.51 1.69
C SER A 29 9.18 9.55 0.92
N VAL A 30 9.21 8.99 -0.29
CA VAL A 30 10.37 9.08 -1.19
C VAL A 30 10.59 10.52 -1.63
N GLU A 31 9.54 11.23 -2.03
CA GLU A 31 9.64 12.64 -2.43
C GLU A 31 10.15 13.53 -1.29
N LEU A 32 9.73 13.27 -0.04
CA LEU A 32 10.26 13.96 1.14
C LEU A 32 11.76 13.70 1.35
N LEU A 33 12.22 12.47 1.14
CA LEU A 33 13.63 12.11 1.23
C LEU A 33 14.45 12.79 0.12
N GLU A 34 13.94 12.82 -1.11
CA GLU A 34 14.61 13.43 -2.26
C GLU A 34 14.72 14.96 -2.12
N ARG A 35 13.64 15.62 -1.67
CA ARG A 35 13.61 17.07 -1.50
C ARG A 35 14.55 17.58 -0.41
N GLN A 36 14.87 16.77 0.60
CA GLN A 36 15.77 17.18 1.68
C GLN A 36 17.25 16.97 1.37
N GLY A 37 17.60 16.23 0.31
CA GLY A 37 19.00 16.03 -0.12
C GLY A 37 19.93 15.62 1.03
N SER A 38 21.11 16.26 1.11
CA SER A 38 22.13 16.01 2.14
C SER A 38 21.80 16.61 3.53
N GLU A 39 20.79 17.48 3.62
CA GLU A 39 20.40 18.15 4.88
C GLU A 39 19.21 17.45 5.59
N CYS A 40 18.86 16.24 5.14
CA CYS A 40 17.74 15.51 5.69
C CYS A 40 17.94 15.20 7.18
N ASN A 41 17.07 15.77 8.03
CA ASN A 41 17.02 15.49 9.45
C ASN A 41 16.89 13.96 9.66
N ASP A 42 17.78 13.37 10.45
CA ASP A 42 17.80 11.93 10.73
C ASP A 42 16.43 11.40 11.20
N LYS A 43 15.66 12.23 11.93
CA LYS A 43 14.30 11.89 12.35
C LYS A 43 13.35 11.72 11.16
N ILE A 44 13.30 12.71 10.27
CA ILE A 44 12.44 12.67 9.07
C ILE A 44 12.87 11.51 8.19
N ARG A 45 14.18 11.30 8.03
CA ARG A 45 14.73 10.16 7.29
C ARG A 45 14.22 8.84 7.84
N SER A 46 14.32 8.65 9.16
CA SER A 46 13.86 7.44 9.83
C SER A 46 12.36 7.23 9.68
N GLU A 47 11.56 8.28 9.86
CA GLU A 47 10.09 8.24 9.73
C GLU A 47 9.67 7.90 8.30
N SER A 48 10.27 8.54 7.28
CA SER A 48 10.01 8.24 5.87
C SER A 48 10.40 6.80 5.51
N LEU A 49 11.57 6.33 5.95
CA LEU A 49 12.00 4.95 5.72
C LEU A 49 11.09 3.94 6.42
N GLN A 50 10.63 4.24 7.63
CA GLN A 50 9.67 3.41 8.35
C GLN A 50 8.35 3.34 7.60
N CYS A 51 7.81 4.48 7.18
CA CYS A 51 6.58 4.56 6.38
C CYS A 51 6.69 3.70 5.11
N ILE A 52 7.78 3.84 4.36
CA ILE A 52 8.03 3.05 3.14
C ILE A 52 8.01 1.55 3.44
N ARG A 53 8.72 1.10 4.49
CA ARG A 53 8.77 -0.33 4.86
C ARG A 53 7.42 -0.86 5.29
N GLU A 54 6.68 -0.10 6.09
CA GLU A 54 5.37 -0.51 6.59
C GLU A 54 4.35 -0.58 5.46
N SER A 55 4.29 0.44 4.60
CA SER A 55 3.41 0.44 3.43
C SER A 55 3.73 -0.71 2.48
N ALA A 56 5.02 -0.97 2.20
CA ALA A 56 5.42 -2.11 1.35
C ALA A 56 5.04 -3.46 1.97
N ARG A 57 5.17 -3.63 3.30
CA ARG A 57 4.71 -4.83 4.00
C ARG A 57 3.20 -5.01 3.90
N GLN A 58 2.44 -3.95 4.11
CA GLN A 58 0.98 -3.97 3.99
C GLN A 58 0.54 -4.29 2.56
N MET A 59 1.21 -3.74 1.53
CA MET A 59 0.94 -4.09 0.14
C MET A 59 1.19 -5.58 -0.15
N ASN A 60 2.27 -6.15 0.39
CA ASN A 60 2.54 -7.59 0.27
C ASN A 60 1.48 -8.43 1.00
N GLN A 61 0.97 -7.97 2.13
CA GLN A 61 -0.12 -8.63 2.85
C GLN A 61 -1.42 -8.59 2.05
N LEU A 62 -1.81 -7.44 1.50
CA LEU A 62 -2.96 -7.32 0.61
C LEU A 62 -2.84 -8.25 -0.60
N PHE A 63 -1.65 -8.34 -1.19
CA PHE A 63 -1.41 -9.26 -2.30
C PHE A 63 -1.65 -10.73 -1.91
N LYS A 64 -1.18 -11.14 -0.73
CA LYS A 64 -1.44 -12.49 -0.20
C LYS A 64 -2.93 -12.75 0.05
N GLU A 65 -3.66 -11.76 0.55
CA GLU A 65 -5.10 -11.86 0.78
C GLU A 65 -5.87 -12.02 -0.52
N ILE A 66 -5.51 -11.27 -1.57
CA ILE A 66 -6.08 -11.44 -2.91
C ILE A 66 -5.82 -12.86 -3.42
N LEU A 67 -4.58 -13.34 -3.35
CA LEU A 67 -4.24 -14.68 -3.80
C LEU A 67 -5.01 -15.75 -3.03
N ALA A 68 -5.16 -15.59 -1.71
CA ALA A 68 -5.94 -16.52 -0.89
C ALA A 68 -7.41 -16.54 -1.31
N THR A 69 -8.03 -15.38 -1.57
CA THR A 69 -9.42 -15.30 -2.07
C THR A 69 -9.56 -15.95 -3.43
N LEU A 70 -8.61 -15.75 -4.35
CA LEU A 70 -8.65 -16.32 -5.71
C LEU A 70 -8.31 -17.82 -5.76
N SER A 71 -7.59 -18.35 -4.76
CA SER A 71 -7.20 -19.78 -4.71
C SER A 71 -8.26 -20.68 -4.07
N VAL A 72 -9.34 -20.10 -3.57
CA VAL A 72 -10.46 -20.81 -2.93
C VAL A 72 -11.65 -20.97 -3.89
N GLU A 73 -11.55 -20.44 -5.12
CA GLU A 73 -12.48 -20.70 -6.25
C GLU A 73 -12.06 -21.92 -7.09
#